data_AF-X0UHU4-F1
#
_entry.id   AF-X0UHU4-F1
#
_cell.length_a   1.000
_cell.length_b   1.000
_cell.length_c   1.000
_cell.angle_alpha   90.00
_cell.angle_beta   90.00
_cell.angle_gamma   90.00
#
_symmetry.space_group_name_H-M   'P 1'
#
loop_
_entity.id
_entity.type
_entity.pdbx_description
1 polymer ?
#
loop_
_entity_poly.entity_id
_entity_poly.type
_entity_poly.pdbx_seq_one_letter_code
_entity_poly.pdbx_strand_id
1 'polypeptide(L)'
;PLNLLLEGFNLAAKEEEWIHLATLGSVLRQLDPAFDPRTYGHQKLQSLIRKYPETFTLKRDKSRKPPVVYVALTALSSDAD
;
A
#
# COMPACT_ATOMS: atom_id res chain seq x y z
N PRO A 1 -1.33 3.08 -11.94
CA PRO A 1 -1.92 3.32 -10.60
C PRO A 1 -0.97 3.90 -9.55
N LEU A 2 0.35 3.99 -9.79
CA LEU A 2 1.31 4.43 -8.75
C LEU A 2 0.93 5.76 -8.08
N ASN A 3 0.56 6.79 -8.85
CA ASN A 3 0.16 8.09 -8.30
C ASN A 3 -1.04 7.99 -7.36
N LEU A 4 -2.08 7.26 -7.75
CA LEU A 4 -3.26 6.99 -6.91
C LEU A 4 -2.88 6.22 -5.63
N LEU A 5 -1.95 5.27 -5.72
CA LEU A 5 -1.45 4.51 -4.57
C LEU A 5 -0.69 5.41 -3.59
N LEU A 6 0.14 6.33 -4.09
CA LEU A 6 0.88 7.31 -3.28
C LEU A 6 -0.06 8.31 -2.61
N GLU A 7 -1.01 8.85 -3.36
CA GLU A 7 -2.00 9.78 -2.83
C GLU A 7 -2.87 9.12 -1.75
N GLY A 8 -3.37 7.90 -2.04
CA GLY A 8 -4.11 7.11 -1.06
C GLY A 8 -3.29 6.76 0.18
N PHE A 9 -1.98 6.50 0.01
CA PHE A 9 -1.08 6.29 1.15
C PHE A 9 -0.93 7.55 1.99
N ASN A 10 -0.63 8.69 1.38
CA ASN A 10 -0.42 9.96 2.10
C ASN A 10 -1.65 10.37 2.92
N LEU A 11 -2.86 10.16 2.37
CA LEU A 11 -4.10 10.43 3.09
C LEU A 11 -4.37 9.44 4.23
N ALA A 12 -3.98 8.17 4.05
CA ALA A 12 -4.18 7.12 5.05
C ALA A 12 -3.14 7.18 6.18
N ALA A 13 -1.88 7.50 5.85
CA ALA A 13 -0.74 7.51 6.76
C ALA A 13 -0.86 8.58 7.82
N LYS A 14 -1.31 9.78 7.45
CA LYS A 14 -1.28 10.94 8.36
C LYS A 14 0.12 11.13 8.96
N GLU A 15 0.34 10.69 10.19
CA GLU A 15 1.63 10.73 10.93
C GLU A 15 2.22 9.32 11.19
N GLU A 16 1.53 8.26 10.78
CA GLU A 16 1.98 6.87 10.95
C GLU A 16 2.90 6.43 9.81
N GLU A 17 4.03 5.82 10.15
CA GLU A 17 4.97 5.25 9.16
C GLU A 17 4.40 4.00 8.47
N TRP A 18 3.60 3.21 9.19
CA TRP A 18 3.01 1.96 8.72
C TRP A 18 1.49 2.02 8.85
N ILE A 19 0.78 1.77 7.75
CA ILE A 19 -0.67 1.68 7.76
C ILE A 19 -1.17 0.28 7.43
N HIS A 20 -2.35 -0.06 7.91
CA HIS A 20 -3.04 -1.27 7.47
C HIS A 20 -3.34 -1.21 5.96
N LEU A 21 -3.01 -2.28 5.24
CA LEU A 21 -3.31 -2.40 3.81
C LEU A 21 -4.81 -2.28 3.51
N ALA A 22 -5.66 -2.72 4.46
CA ALA A 22 -7.10 -2.56 4.37
C ALA A 22 -7.53 -1.08 4.41
N THR A 23 -6.88 -0.27 5.25
CA THR A 23 -7.11 1.18 5.32
C THR A 23 -6.74 1.83 3.99
N LEU A 24 -5.56 1.51 3.44
CA LEU A 24 -5.17 1.99 2.11
C LEU A 24 -6.22 1.63 1.05
N GLY A 25 -6.68 0.38 1.01
CA GLY A 25 -7.73 -0.04 0.09
C GLY A 25 -9.07 0.68 0.25
N SER A 26 -9.40 1.13 1.47
CA SER A 26 -10.58 1.95 1.72
C SER A 26 -10.42 3.36 1.15
N VAL A 27 -9.29 4.01 1.43
CA VAL A 27 -8.99 5.36 0.93
C VAL A 27 -8.93 5.40 -0.59
N LEU A 28 -8.33 4.38 -1.23
CA LEU A 28 -8.27 4.29 -2.69
C LEU A 28 -9.66 4.27 -3.34
N ARG A 29 -10.62 3.56 -2.74
CA ARG A 29 -12.01 3.54 -3.22
C ARG A 29 -12.79 4.82 -2.93
N GLN A 30 -12.37 5.60 -1.93
CA GLN A 30 -12.95 6.93 -1.67
C GLN A 30 -12.43 7.95 -2.69
N LEU A 31 -11.14 7.88 -3.04
CA LEU A 31 -10.54 8.73 -4.07
C LEU A 31 -11.05 8.38 -5.48
N ASP A 32 -11.10 7.09 -5.79
CA ASP A 32 -11.54 6.56 -7.07
C ASP A 32 -12.49 5.38 -6.84
N PRO A 33 -13.81 5.59 -6.88
CA PRO A 33 -14.80 4.52 -6.75
C PRO A 33 -14.68 3.40 -7.79
N ALA A 34 -14.05 3.67 -8.94
CA ALA A 34 -13.78 2.67 -9.97
C ALA A 34 -12.48 1.87 -9.72
N PHE A 35 -11.72 2.21 -8.67
CA PHE A 35 -10.49 1.53 -8.35
C PHE A 35 -10.71 0.03 -8.05
N ASP A 36 -10.08 -0.80 -8.87
CA ASP A 36 -10.05 -2.25 -8.71
C ASP A 36 -8.65 -2.78 -9.08
N PRO A 37 -7.91 -3.45 -8.18
CA PRO A 37 -6.61 -4.04 -8.49
C PRO A 37 -6.61 -4.96 -9.72
N ARG A 38 -7.75 -5.57 -10.06
CA ARG A 38 -7.91 -6.48 -11.20
C ARG A 38 -7.78 -5.77 -12.54
N THR A 39 -8.16 -4.49 -12.64
CA THR A 39 -7.96 -3.69 -13.87
C THR A 39 -6.48 -3.47 -14.17
N TYR A 40 -5.62 -3.65 -13.17
CA TYR A 40 -4.16 -3.61 -13.29
C TYR A 40 -3.51 -5.00 -13.37
N GLY A 41 -4.30 -6.07 -13.53
CA GLY A 41 -3.80 -7.45 -13.66
C GLY A 41 -3.51 -8.16 -12.33
N HIS A 42 -3.94 -7.60 -11.19
CA HIS A 42 -3.65 -8.15 -9.87
C HIS A 42 -4.93 -8.59 -9.14
N GLN A 43 -4.99 -9.85 -8.69
CA GLN A 43 -6.15 -10.39 -7.98
C GLN A 43 -6.39 -9.76 -6.61
N LYS A 44 -5.38 -9.12 -6.01
CA LYS A 44 -5.42 -8.53 -4.66
C LYS A 44 -4.59 -7.26 -4.62
N LEU A 45 -5.01 -6.29 -3.80
CA LEU A 45 -4.27 -5.05 -3.58
C LEU A 45 -2.81 -5.31 -3.16
N GLN A 46 -2.57 -6.29 -2.27
CA GLN A 46 -1.20 -6.66 -1.84
C GLN A 46 -0.29 -7.02 -3.03
N SER A 47 -0.85 -7.61 -4.09
CA SER A 47 -0.09 -8.05 -5.26
C SER A 47 0.23 -6.86 -6.17
N LEU A 48 -0.71 -5.91 -6.28
CA LEU A 48 -0.49 -4.65 -6.99
C LEU A 48 0.59 -3.80 -6.29
N ILE A 49 0.54 -3.67 -4.96
CA ILE A 49 1.57 -2.93 -4.21
C ILE A 49 2.96 -3.54 -4.40
N ARG A 50 3.08 -4.88 -4.43
CA ARG A 50 4.35 -5.60 -4.67
C ARG A 50 5.00 -5.27 -6.04
N LYS A 51 4.26 -4.70 -6.99
CA LYS A 51 4.81 -4.23 -8.26
C LYS A 51 5.72 -3.01 -8.10
N TYR A 52 5.66 -2.32 -6.96
CA TYR A 52 6.38 -1.07 -6.69
C TYR A 52 7.29 -1.20 -5.44
N PRO A 53 8.28 -2.11 -5.45
CA PRO A 53 9.13 -2.35 -4.27
C PRO A 53 10.00 -1.14 -3.89
N GLU A 54 10.41 -0.34 -4.88
CA GLU A 54 11.16 0.91 -4.68
C GLU A 54 10.35 2.00 -3.97
N THR A 55 9.02 1.85 -3.92
CA THR A 55 8.12 2.85 -3.33
C THR A 55 7.42 2.35 -2.09
N PHE A 56 7.07 1.07 -2.02
CA PHE A 56 6.30 0.51 -0.92
C PHE A 56 6.96 -0.74 -0.33
N THR A 57 7.01 -0.77 1.00
CA THR A 57 7.38 -1.94 1.77
C THR A 57 6.13 -2.57 2.38
N LEU A 58 6.04 -3.91 2.33
CA LEU A 58 4.93 -4.67 2.92
C LEU A 58 5.42 -5.54 4.09
N LYS A 59 4.75 -5.42 5.23
CA LYS A 59 4.96 -6.27 6.40
C LYS A 59 3.72 -7.10 6.67
N ARG A 60 3.88 -8.40 6.91
CA ARG A 60 2.78 -9.30 7.27
C ARG A 60 2.91 -9.75 8.71
N ASP A 61 1.95 -9.37 9.53
CA ASP A 61 1.82 -9.86 10.91
C ASP A 61 0.98 -11.14 10.93
N LYS A 62 1.64 -12.26 11.25
CA LYS A 62 1.00 -13.59 11.37
C LYS A 62 0.58 -13.93 12.80
N SER A 63 0.89 -13.08 13.79
CA SER A 63 0.47 -13.28 15.18
C SER A 63 -1.04 -13.10 15.34
N ARG A 64 -1.66 -12.33 14.44
CA ARG A 64 -3.11 -12.12 14.34
C ARG A 64 -3.78 -13.18 13.46
N LYS A 65 -5.06 -13.48 13.77
CA LYS A 65 -5.93 -14.32 12.95
C LYS A 65 -7.21 -13.52 12.58
N PRO A 66 -7.44 -13.17 11.30
CA PRO A 66 -6.56 -13.43 10.15
C PRO A 66 -5.26 -12.60 10.18
N PRO A 67 -4.21 -13.01 9.44
CA PRO A 67 -2.97 -12.23 9.34
C PRO A 67 -3.24 -10.84 8.78
N VAL A 68 -2.61 -9.83 9.39
CA VAL A 68 -2.73 -8.43 9.00
C VAL A 68 -1.55 -8.06 8.11
N VAL A 69 -1.81 -7.28 7.06
CA VAL A 69 -0.76 -6.74 6.19
C VAL A 69 -0.70 -5.23 6.39
N TYR A 70 0.52 -4.74 6.57
CA TYR A 70 0.86 -3.33 6.67
C TYR A 70 1.65 -2.91 5.44
N VAL A 71 1.54 -1.64 5.09
CA VAL A 71 2.29 -0.98 4.02
C VAL A 71 2.92 0.29 4.59
N ALA A 72 4.15 0.57 4.15
CA ALA A 72 4.89 1.81 4.43
C ALA A 72 5.55 2.30 3.14
N LEU A 73 5.98 3.55 3.10
CA LEU A 73 6.89 4.01 2.05
C LEU A 73 8.24 3.31 2.25
N THR A 74 8.82 2.83 1.15
CA THR A 74 10.22 2.41 1.15
C THR A 74 11.03 3.69 1.32
N ALA A 75 11.74 3.81 2.45
CA ALA A 75 12.75 4.86 2.57
C ALA A 75 13.71 4.67 1.41
N LEU A 76 13.78 5.66 0.51
CA LEU A 76 14.86 5.73 -0.46
C LEU A 76 16.13 5.79 0.38
N SER A 77 16.81 4.65 0.50
CA SER A 77 18.14 4.61 1.07
C SER A 77 18.98 5.54 0.20
N SER A 78 19.28 6.72 0.72
CA SER A 78 20.31 7.61 0.20
C SER A 78 21.72 7.02 0.38
N ASP A 79 21.85 5.70 0.52
CA ASP A 79 23.10 4.95 0.55
C ASP A 79 23.53 4.65 -0.89
N ALA A 80 23.89 5.72 -1.59
CA ALA A 80 24.93 5.69 -2.61
C ALA A 80 26.07 6.55 -2.08
N ASP A 81 26.79 6.02 -1.09
CA ASP A 81 28.15 6.46 -0.73
C ASP A 81 29.15 5.69 -1.61
#